data_AF-A0A7W8ALJ4-F1
#
_entry.id   AF-A0A7W8ALJ4-F1
#
_cell.length_a   1.000
_cell.length_b   1.000
_cell.length_c   1.000
_cell.angle_alpha   90.00
_cell.angle_beta   90.00
_cell.angle_gamma   90.00
#
_symmetry.space_group_name_H-M   'P 1'
#
loop_
_entity.id
_entity.type
_entity.pdbx_description
1 polymer ?
#
loop_
_entity_poly.entity_id
_entity_poly.type
_entity_poly.pdbx_seq_one_letter_code
_entity_poly.pdbx_strand_id
1 'polypeptide(L)' 'MTDDKNTTPLTEDEDVKFLAENTDVSPLQAKELIKKFGRDRKTLLKEALKFKAEG' A
#
# COMPACT_ATOMS: atom_id res chain seq x y z
N MET A 1 11.63 -4.84 25.53
CA MET A 1 11.78 -3.89 24.41
C MET A 1 12.10 -4.76 23.21
N THR A 2 11.15 -5.10 22.34
CA THR A 2 10.70 -4.20 21.27
C THR A 2 9.35 -4.69 20.72
N ASP A 3 8.26 -4.04 21.12
CA ASP A 3 7.00 -4.10 20.39
C ASP A 3 7.02 -2.88 19.47
N ASP A 4 7.78 -2.98 18.37
CA ASP A 4 7.75 -2.02 17.27
C ASP A 4 6.40 -2.14 16.57
N LYS A 5 5.33 -1.74 17.27
CA LYS A 5 4.11 -1.27 16.62
C LYS A 5 4.49 0.02 15.95
N ASN A 6 5.04 -0.12 14.74
CA ASN A 6 5.29 0.95 13.81
C ASN A 6 3.94 1.61 13.50
N THR A 7 3.54 2.55 14.35
CA THR A 7 2.35 3.41 14.21
C THR A 7 2.61 4.53 13.22
N THR A 8 3.48 4.32 12.22
CA THR A 8 3.57 5.27 11.11
C THR A 8 2.16 5.36 10.52
N PRO A 9 1.55 6.55 10.53
CA PRO A 9 0.33 6.81 9.81
C PRO A 9 0.46 6.27 8.40
N LEU A 10 -0.59 5.61 7.90
CA LEU A 10 -0.61 5.08 6.53
C LEU A 10 -0.27 6.16 5.50
N THR A 11 -0.51 7.42 5.84
CA THR A 11 -0.25 8.61 5.03
C THR A 11 1.20 9.09 5.06
N GLU A 12 2.05 8.63 5.98
CA GLU A 12 3.49 8.95 6.02
C GLU A 12 4.32 8.03 5.12
N ASP A 13 3.79 6.88 4.69
CA ASP A 13 4.51 5.98 3.80
C ASP A 13 4.32 6.45 2.35
N GLU A 14 5.40 6.94 1.73
CA GLU A 14 5.38 7.52 0.38
C GLU A 14 4.83 6.53 -0.66
N ASP A 15 5.10 5.23 -0.51
CA ASP A 15 4.59 4.20 -1.41
C ASP A 15 3.07 3.99 -1.23
N VAL A 16 2.56 4.09 0.01
CA VAL A 16 1.12 4.03 0.29
C VAL A 16 0.40 5.21 -0.35
N LYS A 17 0.94 6.42 -0.15
CA LYS A 17 0.37 7.64 -0.72
C LYS A 17 0.44 7.61 -2.24
N PHE A 18 1.58 7.20 -2.80
CA PHE A 18 1.75 7.03 -4.24
C PHE A 18 0.71 6.08 -4.82
N LEU A 19 0.47 4.92 -4.19
CA LEU A 19 -0.55 3.99 -4.65
C LEU A 19 -1.95 4.58 -4.53
N ALA A 20 -2.31 5.21 -3.41
CA ALA A 20 -3.63 5.81 -3.23
C ALA A 20 -3.89 7.00 -4.18
N GLU A 21 -2.85 7.71 -4.62
CA GLU A 21 -2.98 8.83 -5.57
C GLU A 21 -2.93 8.37 -7.04
N ASN A 22 -2.16 7.33 -7.35
CA ASN A 22 -1.99 6.83 -8.72
C ASN A 22 -2.97 5.69 -9.06
N THR A 23 -3.61 5.10 -8.05
CA THR A 23 -4.58 4.02 -8.19
C THR A 23 -5.76 4.29 -7.28
N ASP A 24 -6.93 3.76 -7.64
CA ASP A 24 -8.20 3.99 -6.93
C ASP A 24 -8.33 3.20 -5.62
N VAL A 25 -7.21 2.76 -5.03
CA VAL A 25 -7.19 1.94 -3.81
C VAL A 25 -7.08 2.81 -2.56
N SER A 26 -7.69 2.37 -1.47
CA SER A 26 -7.58 3.07 -0.19
C SER A 26 -6.17 2.95 0.40
N PRO A 27 -5.70 3.90 1.23
CA PRO A 27 -4.40 3.82 1.91
C PRO A 27 -4.19 2.52 2.70
N LEU A 28 -5.28 1.97 3.24
CA LEU A 28 -5.25 0.68 3.93
C LEU A 28 -4.95 -0.47 2.96
N GLN A 29 -5.57 -0.49 1.78
CA GLN A 29 -5.32 -1.51 0.75
C GLN A 29 -3.91 -1.39 0.19
N ALA A 30 -3.44 -0.17 -0.07
CA ALA A 30 -2.06 0.09 -0.48
C ALA A 30 -1.05 -0.43 0.56
N LYS A 31 -1.31 -0.23 1.86
CA LYS A 31 -0.46 -0.78 2.93
C LYS A 31 -0.44 -2.30 2.94
N GLU A 32 -1.60 -2.94 2.75
CA GLU A 32 -1.70 -4.40 2.67
C GLU A 32 -0.97 -4.95 1.43
N LEU A 33 -1.03 -4.26 0.30
CA LEU A 33 -0.26 -4.58 -0.90
C LEU A 33 1.25 -4.48 -0.63
N ILE A 34 1.71 -3.40 0.01
CA ILE A 34 3.13 -3.22 0.39
C ILE A 34 3.58 -4.29 1.37
N LYS A 35 2.73 -4.66 2.33
CA LYS A 35 3.03 -5.73 3.29
C LYS A 35 3.11 -7.11 2.62
N LYS A 36 2.29 -7.36 1.59
CA LYS A 36 2.18 -8.65 0.90
C LYS A 36 3.22 -8.84 -0.21
N PHE A 37 3.51 -7.78 -0.96
CA PHE A 37 4.39 -7.82 -2.14
C PHE A 37 5.72 -7.07 -1.94
N GLY A 38 5.89 -6.36 -0.84
CA GLY A 38 7.05 -5.50 -0.59
C GLY A 38 6.91 -4.12 -1.21
N ARG A 39 8.00 -3.33 -1.19
CA ARG A 39 8.06 -1.97 -1.74
C ARG A 39 8.46 -1.91 -3.22
N ASP A 40 7.98 -2.85 -4.03
CA ASP A 40 8.21 -2.81 -5.48
C ASP A 40 7.09 -2.05 -6.20
N ARG A 41 7.31 -0.78 -6.54
CA ARG A 41 6.26 0.09 -7.09
C ARG A 41 5.60 -0.46 -8.36
N LYS A 42 6.34 -1.16 -9.23
CA LYS A 42 5.77 -1.75 -10.45
C LYS A 42 4.79 -2.87 -10.13
N THR A 43 5.18 -3.75 -9.21
CA THR A 43 4.34 -4.84 -8.73
C THR A 43 3.13 -4.31 -7.98
N LEU A 44 3.34 -3.33 -7.10
CA LEU A 44 2.27 -2.70 -6.33
C LEU A 44 1.23 -2.02 -7.21
N LEU A 45 1.65 -1.27 -8.24
CA LEU A 45 0.73 -0.67 -9.22
C LEU A 45 -0.09 -1.73 -9.95
N LYS A 46 0.57 -2.81 -10.40
CA LYS A 46 -0.10 -3.90 -11.13
C LYS A 46 -1.13 -4.60 -10.25
N GLU A 47 -0.79 -4.88 -8.99
CA GLU A 47 -1.69 -5.54 -8.05
C GLU A 47 -2.79 -4.61 -7.55
N ALA A 48 -2.51 -3.32 -7.33
CA ALA A 48 -3.52 -2.32 -6.99
C ALA A 48 -4.57 -2.16 -8.10
N LEU A 49 -4.15 -2.17 -9.38
CA LEU A 49 -5.07 -2.15 -10.52
C LEU A 49 -5.93 -3.41 -10.63
N LYS A 50 -5.40 -4.58 -10.28
CA LYS A 50 -6.18 -5.83 -10.21
C LYS A 50 -7.15 -5.82 -9.04
N PHE A 51 -6.75 -5.28 -7.89
CA PHE A 51 -7.58 -5.22 -6.69
C PHE A 51 -8.89 -4.45 -6.95
N LYS A 52 -8.84 -3.41 -7.80
CA LYS A 52 -10.04 -2.69 -8.26
C LYS A 52 -11.00 -3.57 -9.07
N ALA A 53 -10.48 -4.51 -9.85
CA ALA A 53 -11.27 -5.32 -10.76
C ALA A 53 -12.02 -6.49 -10.08
N GLU A 54 -11.68 -6.79 -8.83
CA GLU A 54 -12.31 -7.85 -8.03
C GLU A 54 -13.34 -7.32 -7.00
N GLY A 55 -13.70 -6.03 -7.08
CA GLY A 55 -14.73 -5.38 -6.25
C GLY A 55 -15.99 -5.00 -7.02
#